data_AF-A0A4P7PQA9-F1
#
_entry.id   AF-A0A4P7PQA9-F1
#
_cell.length_a   1.000
_cell.length_b   1.000
_cell.length_c   1.000
_cell.angle_alpha   90.00
_cell.angle_beta   90.00
_cell.angle_gamma   90.00
#
_symmetry.space_group_name_H-M   'P 1'
#
loop_
_entity.id
_entity.type
_entity.pdbx_description
1 polymer ?
#
loop_
_entity_poly.entity_id
_entity_poly.type
_entity_poly.pdbx_seq_one_letter_code
_entity_poly.pdbx_strand_id
1 'polypeptide(L)'
;MRAAMTAEELFQDLRKMPAAERQKFFVILSAKAFSEEKDSTHEEVFGHLTNDEFTSSEAAEYLEVSTSTFRRYIKKEQLVPSSSVGRNLMFDVPTLKAFKRALKTAKG
;
A
#
# COMPACT_ATOMS: atom_id res chain seq x y z
N MET A 1 21.79 -13.47 -28.04
CA MET A 1 20.97 -12.25 -27.92
C MET A 1 19.73 -12.46 -28.77
N ARG A 2 18.53 -12.58 -28.17
CA ARG A 2 17.29 -12.45 -28.95
C ARG A 2 17.09 -10.95 -29.16
N ALA A 3 17.16 -10.50 -30.41
CA ALA A 3 16.78 -9.13 -30.75
C ALA A 3 15.32 -8.92 -30.29
N ALA A 4 15.07 -7.81 -29.60
CA ALA A 4 13.71 -7.45 -29.22
C ALA A 4 12.89 -7.23 -30.50
N MET A 5 11.73 -7.86 -30.58
CA MET A 5 10.77 -7.64 -31.66
C MET A 5 10.46 -6.13 -31.74
N THR A 6 10.52 -5.56 -32.94
CA THR A 6 10.21 -4.13 -33.12
C THR A 6 8.71 -3.88 -33.20
N ALA A 7 8.29 -2.64 -32.93
CA ALA A 7 6.89 -2.25 -33.06
C ALA A 7 6.40 -2.37 -34.51
N GLU A 8 7.28 -2.07 -35.47
CA GLU A 8 7.04 -2.20 -36.90
C GLU A 8 6.85 -3.66 -37.31
N GLU A 9 7.68 -4.58 -36.80
CA GLU A 9 7.53 -6.02 -37.04
C GLU A 9 6.19 -6.54 -36.50
N LEU A 10 5.84 -6.17 -35.27
CA LEU A 10 4.55 -6.52 -34.68
C LEU A 10 3.37 -6.01 -35.52
N PHE A 11 3.47 -4.78 -36.02
CA PHE A 11 2.43 -4.20 -36.88
C PHE A 11 2.29 -4.98 -38.19
N GLN A 12 3.39 -5.40 -38.82
CA GLN A 12 3.31 -6.22 -40.03
C GLN A 12 2.69 -7.59 -39.78
N ASP A 13 2.94 -8.18 -38.61
CA ASP A 13 2.31 -9.46 -38.24
C ASP A 13 0.82 -9.30 -37.95
N LEU A 14 0.40 -8.22 -37.28
CA LEU A 14 -1.02 -7.90 -37.10
C LEU A 14 -1.75 -7.73 -38.45
N ARG A 15 -1.10 -7.15 -39.47
CA ARG A 15 -1.70 -7.00 -40.81
C ARG A 15 -2.01 -8.34 -41.49
N LYS A 16 -1.28 -9.41 -41.16
CA LYS A 16 -1.53 -10.75 -41.71
C LYS A 16 -2.73 -11.44 -41.05
N MET A 17 -3.20 -10.93 -39.90
CA MET A 17 -4.31 -11.52 -39.17
C MET A 17 -5.68 -11.12 -39.74
N PRO A 18 -6.68 -12.03 -39.72
CA PRO A 18 -8.07 -11.71 -40.02
C PRO A 18 -8.58 -10.57 -39.13
N ALA A 19 -9.53 -9.77 -39.64
CA ALA A 19 -10.06 -8.61 -38.92
C ALA A 19 -10.60 -8.96 -37.52
N ALA A 20 -11.31 -10.08 -37.39
CA ALA A 20 -11.85 -10.55 -36.11
C ALA A 20 -10.75 -10.86 -35.08
N GLU A 21 -9.64 -11.47 -35.49
CA GLU A 21 -8.52 -11.81 -34.60
C GLU A 21 -7.70 -10.58 -34.23
N ARG A 22 -7.53 -9.62 -35.14
CA ARG A 22 -6.94 -8.31 -34.79
C ARG A 22 -7.73 -7.63 -33.68
N GLN A 23 -9.06 -7.65 -33.78
CA GLN A 23 -9.93 -7.00 -32.82
C GLN A 23 -9.88 -7.69 -31.45
N LYS A 24 -9.85 -9.02 -31.42
CA LYS A 24 -9.61 -9.79 -30.19
C LYS A 24 -8.25 -9.49 -29.57
N PHE A 25 -7.20 -9.40 -30.38
CA PHE A 25 -5.86 -9.05 -29.90
C PHE A 25 -5.86 -7.68 -29.19
N PHE A 26 -6.51 -6.67 -29.77
CA PHE A 26 -6.61 -5.35 -29.13
C PHE A 26 -7.35 -5.39 -27.79
N VAL A 27 -8.41 -6.22 -27.67
CA VAL A 27 -9.12 -6.41 -26.40
C VAL A 27 -8.22 -7.07 -25.35
N ILE A 28 -7.44 -8.08 -25.73
CA ILE A 28 -6.50 -8.74 -24.81
C ILE A 28 -5.37 -7.79 -24.41
N LEU A 29 -4.83 -7.03 -25.36
CA LEU A 29 -3.77 -6.05 -25.13
C LEU A 29 -4.23 -4.97 -24.15
N SER A 30 -5.39 -4.36 -24.38
CA SER A 30 -5.91 -3.31 -23.49
C SER A 30 -6.23 -3.83 -22.09
N ALA A 31 -6.69 -5.09 -21.98
CA ALA A 31 -7.04 -5.70 -20.71
C ALA A 31 -5.81 -6.16 -19.90
N LYS A 32 -4.70 -6.54 -20.55
CA LYS A 32 -3.58 -7.24 -19.89
C LYS A 32 -2.23 -6.55 -19.98
N ALA A 33 -1.95 -5.81 -21.05
CA ALA A 33 -0.61 -5.25 -21.26
C ALA A 33 -0.38 -3.95 -20.48
N PHE A 34 -1.46 -3.31 -20.03
CA PHE A 34 -1.42 -2.06 -19.26
C PHE A 34 -2.10 -2.17 -17.89
N SER A 35 -2.75 -3.29 -17.60
CA SER A 35 -3.03 -3.64 -16.22
C SER A 35 -1.69 -3.86 -15.55
N GLU A 36 -1.42 -3.10 -14.50
CA GLU A 36 -0.26 -3.24 -13.63
C GLU A 36 -0.33 -4.62 -12.93
N GLU A 37 -0.10 -5.73 -13.66
CA GLU A 37 0.23 -7.05 -13.11
C GLU A 37 1.67 -7.03 -12.57
N LYS A 38 2.07 -5.94 -11.91
CA LYS A 38 3.01 -6.04 -10.82
C LYS A 38 2.11 -6.06 -9.61
N ASP A 39 1.97 -7.23 -8.99
CA ASP A 39 1.62 -7.32 -7.57
C ASP A 39 2.60 -6.41 -6.84
N SER A 40 2.23 -5.14 -6.70
CA SER A 40 3.11 -4.13 -6.14
C SER A 40 3.39 -4.61 -4.74
N THR A 41 4.67 -4.85 -4.46
CA THR A 41 5.04 -5.46 -3.20
C THR A 41 4.56 -4.54 -2.08
N HIS A 42 4.24 -5.11 -0.91
CA HIS A 42 3.82 -4.29 0.24
C HIS A 42 4.83 -3.17 0.53
N GLU A 43 6.11 -3.39 0.24
CA GLU A 43 7.18 -2.40 0.36
C GLU A 43 7.09 -1.29 -0.70
N GLU A 44 6.78 -1.61 -1.95
CA GLU A 44 6.60 -0.59 -3.00
C GLU A 44 5.37 0.29 -2.74
N VAL A 45 4.30 -0.29 -2.18
CA VAL A 45 3.05 0.45 -1.90
C VAL A 45 3.09 1.16 -0.56
N PHE A 46 3.66 0.55 0.48
CA PHE A 46 3.57 1.04 1.86
C PHE A 46 4.92 1.22 2.55
N GLY A 47 6.05 1.00 1.87
CA GLY A 47 7.39 1.15 2.45
C GLY A 47 7.63 2.56 3.00
N HIS A 48 7.02 3.57 2.38
CA HIS A 48 7.06 4.96 2.86
C HIS A 48 6.39 5.14 4.24
N LEU A 49 5.37 4.35 4.57
CA LEU A 49 4.69 4.39 5.87
C LEU A 49 5.50 3.73 6.99
N THR A 50 6.56 2.97 6.65
CA THR A 50 7.34 2.20 7.64
C THR A 50 8.05 3.10 8.64
N ASN A 51 8.36 4.34 8.25
CA ASN A 51 9.00 5.35 9.09
C ASN A 51 8.12 6.58 9.35
N ASP A 52 6.83 6.53 8.98
CA ASP A 52 5.93 7.65 9.21
C ASP A 52 5.56 7.76 10.69
N GLU A 53 5.28 8.99 11.09
CA GLU A 53 4.71 9.29 12.39
C GLU A 53 3.26 9.77 12.24
N PHE A 54 2.38 9.21 13.06
CA PHE A 54 0.98 9.58 13.12
C PHE A 54 0.73 10.56 14.25
N THR A 55 -0.14 11.53 13.99
CA THR A 55 -0.72 12.36 15.05
C THR A 55 -1.56 11.51 16.00
N SER A 56 -1.89 12.06 17.16
CA SER A 56 -2.77 11.39 18.13
C SER A 56 -4.14 10.98 17.55
N SER A 57 -4.66 11.69 16.55
CA SER A 57 -5.93 11.36 15.91
C SER A 57 -5.79 10.16 14.97
N GLU A 58 -4.80 10.21 14.08
CA GLU A 58 -4.48 9.13 13.15
C GLU A 58 -4.07 7.85 13.88
N ALA A 59 -3.33 7.96 14.98
CA ALA A 59 -2.96 6.82 15.81
C ALA A 59 -4.19 6.16 16.48
N ALA A 60 -5.17 6.95 16.93
CA ALA A 60 -6.41 6.41 17.48
C ALA A 60 -7.23 5.68 16.41
N GLU A 61 -7.29 6.24 15.20
CA GLU A 61 -7.94 5.63 14.04
C GLU A 61 -7.23 4.34 13.61
N TYR A 62 -5.90 4.35 13.51
CA TYR A 62 -5.09 3.18 13.19
C TYR A 62 -5.33 2.02 14.16
N LEU A 63 -5.46 2.33 15.46
CA LEU A 63 -5.76 1.35 16.50
C LEU A 63 -7.25 0.96 16.58
N GLU A 64 -8.12 1.59 15.78
CA GLU A 64 -9.57 1.38 15.75
C GLU A 64 -10.21 1.57 17.14
N VAL A 65 -9.79 2.62 17.87
CA VAL A 65 -10.30 2.94 19.20
C VAL A 65 -10.77 4.40 19.28
N SER A 66 -11.66 4.69 20.23
CA SER A 66 -12.03 6.07 20.52
C SER A 66 -10.82 6.89 21.00
N THR A 67 -10.82 8.20 20.71
CA THR A 67 -9.79 9.13 21.21
C THR A 67 -9.67 9.10 22.74
N SER A 68 -10.78 8.89 23.46
CA SER A 68 -10.78 8.74 24.92
C SER A 68 -10.03 7.49 25.39
N THR A 69 -10.18 6.37 24.68
CA THR A 69 -9.44 5.13 24.95
C THR A 69 -7.97 5.29 24.60
N PHE A 70 -7.66 5.95 23.48
CA PHE A 70 -6.29 6.26 23.10
C PHE A 70 -5.56 7.12 24.15
N ARG A 71 -6.19 8.20 24.61
CA ARG A 71 -5.66 9.04 25.71
C ARG A 71 -5.43 8.25 27.00
N ARG A 72 -6.27 7.25 27.28
CA ARG A 72 -6.08 6.35 28.43
C ARG A 72 -4.82 5.48 28.28
N TYR A 73 -4.49 5.02 27.07
CA TYR A 73 -3.25 4.27 26.83
C TYR A 73 -2.02 5.15 27.06
N ILE A 74 -2.04 6.40 26.60
CA ILE A 74 -0.96 7.37 26.86
C ILE A 74 -0.83 7.63 28.38
N LYS A 75 -1.95 7.90 29.07
CA LYS A 75 -1.94 8.18 30.51
C LYS A 75 -1.42 7.00 31.36
N LYS A 76 -1.61 5.77 30.87
CA LYS A 76 -1.10 4.55 31.51
C LYS A 76 0.31 4.18 31.05
N GLU A 77 0.96 5.03 30.25
CA GLU A 77 2.29 4.79 29.67
C GLU A 77 2.36 3.50 28.84
N GLN A 78 1.21 2.98 28.40
CA GLN A 78 1.13 1.81 27.53
C GLN A 78 1.50 2.16 26.08
N LEU A 79 1.42 3.45 25.74
CA LEU A 79 1.78 4.00 24.45
C LEU A 79 2.49 5.34 24.68
N VAL A 80 3.71 5.46 24.21
CA VAL A 80 4.56 6.64 24.43
C VAL A 80 4.76 7.35 23.09
N PRO A 81 4.65 8.69 23.02
CA PRO A 81 4.96 9.45 21.82
C PRO A 81 6.44 9.27 21.41
N SER A 82 6.69 9.07 20.12
CA SER A 82 8.05 9.02 19.57
C SER A 82 8.67 10.42 19.48
N SER A 83 7.85 11.40 19.11
CA SER A 83 8.25 12.79 18.99
C SER A 83 7.09 13.73 19.30
N SER A 84 7.35 15.04 19.26
CA SER A 84 6.31 16.06 19.37
C SER A 84 6.57 17.20 18.41
N VAL A 85 5.53 17.62 17.68
CA VAL A 85 5.55 18.81 16.83
C VAL A 85 4.71 19.88 17.49
N GLY A 86 5.38 20.82 18.17
CA GLY A 86 4.71 21.84 18.98
C GLY A 86 3.95 21.22 20.16
N ARG A 87 2.62 21.24 20.11
CA ARG A 87 1.74 20.60 21.11
C ARG A 87 1.17 19.25 20.66
N ASN A 88 1.44 18.84 19.42
CA ASN A 88 0.96 17.59 18.87
C ASN A 88 1.95 16.47 19.19
N LEU A 89 1.44 15.40 19.79
CA LEU A 89 2.20 14.17 20.04
C LEU A 89 2.17 13.30 18.78
N MET A 90 3.34 12.81 18.41
CA MET A 90 3.57 11.97 17.25
C MET A 90 3.88 10.55 17.71
N PHE A 91 3.45 9.56 16.92
CA PHE A 91 3.59 8.14 17.22
C PHE A 91 4.08 7.40 16.00
N ASP A 92 5.16 6.66 16.14
CA ASP A 92 5.75 5.87 15.07
C ASP A 92 4.84 4.68 14.71
N VAL A 93 4.63 4.49 13.41
CA VAL A 93 3.81 3.39 12.88
C VAL A 93 4.29 2.00 13.34
N PRO A 94 5.61 1.70 13.44
CA PRO A 94 6.10 0.42 13.97
C PRO A 94 5.62 0.12 15.40
N THR A 95 5.68 1.09 16.33
CA THR A 95 5.18 0.90 17.69
C THR A 95 3.67 0.74 17.73
N LEU A 96 2.92 1.53 16.94
CA LEU A 96 1.47 1.37 16.82
C LEU A 96 1.09 -0.03 16.30
N LYS A 97 1.83 -0.55 15.32
CA LYS A 97 1.65 -1.91 14.76
C LYS A 97 1.91 -2.98 15.81
N ALA A 98 2.99 -2.86 16.58
CA ALA A 98 3.31 -3.78 17.67
C ALA A 98 2.23 -3.76 18.76
N PHE A 99 1.77 -2.57 19.15
CA PHE A 99 0.72 -2.38 20.13
C PHE A 99 -0.63 -2.96 19.68
N LYS A 100 -1.02 -2.72 18.41
CA LYS A 100 -2.24 -3.28 17.81
C LYS A 100 -2.23 -4.81 17.85
N ARG A 101 -1.07 -5.44 17.61
CA ARG A 101 -0.91 -6.90 17.72
C ARG A 101 -1.09 -7.38 19.16
N ALA A 102 -0.46 -6.72 20.13
CA ALA A 102 -0.60 -7.06 21.55
C ALA A 102 -2.06 -6.95 22.04
N LEU A 103 -2.79 -5.91 21.60
CA LEU A 103 -4.21 -5.75 21.91
C LEU A 103 -5.09 -6.89 21.36
N LYS A 104 -4.77 -7.40 20.16
CA LYS A 104 -5.49 -8.54 19.58
C LYS A 104 -5.24 -9.82 20.37
N THR A 105 -3.99 -10.06 20.79
CA THR A 105 -3.64 -11.24 21.60
C THR A 105 -4.29 -11.21 22.98
N ALA A 106 -4.42 -10.04 23.62
CA ALA A 106 -5.03 -9.92 24.95
C ALA A 106 -6.57 -10.01 24.96
N LYS A 107 -7.21 -9.94 23.78
CA LYS A 107 -8.67 -10.05 23.61
C LYS A 107 -9.13 -11.46 23.19
N GLY A 108 -8.19 -12.34 22.82
CA GLY A 108 -8.42 -13.75 22.54
C GLY A 108 -8.06 -14.60 23.75
#